data_AF-A0A4V2VEU7-F1
#
_entry.id   AF-A0A4V2VEU7-F1
#
_cell.length_a   1.000
_cell.length_b   1.000
_cell.length_c   1.000
_cell.angle_alpha   90.00
_cell.angle_beta   90.00
_cell.angle_gamma   90.00
#
_symmetry.space_group_name_H-M   'P 1'
#
loop_
_entity.id
_entity.type
_entity.pdbx_description
1 polymer ?
#
loop_
_entity_poly.entity_id
_entity_poly.type
_entity_poly.pdbx_seq_one_letter_code
_entity_poly.pdbx_strand_id
1 'polypeptide(L)' 'MKKTLDQLKTDKPVVPLKGKRFVFVQPTLIAEIEFRGWTDDRYLRHASYKGLREVQDNAAVFDVMD' A
#
# COMPACT_ATOMS: atom_id res chain seq x y z
N MET A 1 -7.90 -9.55 9.37
CA MET A 1 -6.77 -8.92 8.66
C MET A 1 -5.49 -9.75 8.69
N LYS A 2 -4.89 -10.05 9.87
CA LYS A 2 -3.62 -10.81 9.94
C LYS A 2 -3.63 -12.16 9.21
N LYS A 3 -4.70 -12.96 9.39
CA LYS A 3 -4.85 -14.27 8.74
C LYS A 3 -4.82 -14.20 7.20
N THR A 4 -5.44 -13.17 6.62
CA THR A 4 -5.47 -12.94 5.17
C THR A 4 -4.09 -12.54 4.63
N LEU A 5 -3.38 -11.67 5.36
CA LEU A 5 -2.02 -11.26 5.00
C LEU A 5 -1.02 -12.41 5.12
N ASP A 6 -1.19 -13.30 6.10
CA ASP A 6 -0.34 -14.47 6.28
C ASP A 6 -0.37 -15.42 5.07
N GLN A 7 -1.50 -15.50 4.35
CA GLN A 7 -1.66 -16.32 3.14
C GLN A 7 -0.97 -15.70 1.91
N LEU A 8 -0.77 -14.39 1.91
CA LEU A 8 -0.21 -13.64 0.78
C LEU A 8 1.28 -13.34 0.96
N LYS A 9 1.94 -13.91 1.97
CA LYS A 9 3.35 -13.63 2.26
C LYS A 9 4.25 -13.87 1.05
N THR A 10 5.17 -12.95 0.84
CA THR A 10 6.24 -13.05 -0.16
C THR A 10 7.56 -12.66 0.48
N ASP A 11 8.66 -13.27 0.07
CA ASP A 11 10.00 -12.92 0.56
C ASP A 11 10.62 -11.75 -0.21
N LYS A 12 10.07 -11.43 -1.40
CA LYS A 12 10.60 -10.40 -2.29
C LYS A 12 9.69 -9.17 -2.27
N PRO A 13 10.20 -7.99 -1.84
CA PRO A 13 9.45 -6.76 -1.94
C PRO A 13 9.39 -6.29 -3.40
N VAL A 14 8.26 -5.69 -3.78
CA VAL A 14 8.06 -5.11 -5.13
C VAL A 14 8.94 -3.87 -5.33
N VAL A 15 9.26 -3.17 -4.23
CA VAL A 15 10.12 -1.98 -4.21
C VAL A 15 11.21 -2.11 -3.14
N PRO A 16 12.43 -1.59 -3.36
CA PRO A 16 13.50 -1.66 -2.38
C PRO A 16 13.17 -0.80 -1.16
N LEU A 17 12.70 -1.42 -0.09
CA LEU A 17 12.37 -0.74 1.18
C LEU A 17 13.51 -0.89 2.18
N LYS A 18 13.93 0.23 2.79
CA LYS A 18 14.92 0.25 3.87
C LYS A 18 14.22 0.15 5.22
N GLY A 19 14.51 -0.89 5.99
CA GLY A 19 14.01 -1.06 7.36
C GLY A 19 14.03 -2.51 7.81
N LYS A 20 13.67 -2.73 9.08
CA LYS A 20 13.62 -4.07 9.71
C LYS A 20 12.19 -4.31 10.22
N ARG A 21 11.76 -5.58 10.23
CA ARG A 21 10.42 -6.05 10.69
C ARG A 21 9.25 -5.78 9.73
N PHE A 22 9.48 -5.80 8.42
CA PHE A 22 8.39 -5.82 7.44
C PHE A 22 7.91 -7.26 7.20
N VAL A 23 6.61 -7.43 7.02
CA VAL A 23 6.01 -8.65 6.45
C VAL A 23 5.55 -8.27 5.06
N PHE A 24 6.25 -8.73 4.04
CA PHE A 24 5.85 -8.46 2.66
C PHE A 24 4.73 -9.41 2.24
N VAL A 25 3.77 -8.86 1.50
CA VAL A 25 2.65 -9.61 0.93
C VAL A 25 2.52 -9.31 -0.54
N GLN A 26 1.87 -10.19 -1.29
CA GLN A 26 1.55 -9.96 -2.70
C GLN A 26 0.70 -8.68 -2.85
N PRO A 27 0.97 -7.84 -3.86
CA PRO A 27 0.30 -6.55 -4.07
C PRO A 27 -1.09 -6.72 -4.72
N THR A 28 -1.94 -7.53 -4.09
CA THR A 28 -3.29 -7.88 -4.59
C THR A 28 -4.41 -7.20 -3.80
N LEU A 29 -4.08 -6.57 -2.66
CA LEU A 29 -5.04 -5.89 -1.80
C LEU A 29 -4.93 -4.39 -1.95
N ILE A 30 -6.06 -3.72 -2.16
CA ILE A 30 -6.12 -2.26 -2.24
C ILE A 30 -6.80 -1.72 -0.97
N ALA A 31 -6.11 -0.81 -0.28
CA ALA A 31 -6.62 -0.13 0.90
C ALA A 31 -7.08 1.28 0.56
N GLU A 32 -8.14 1.73 1.23
CA GLU A 32 -8.55 3.12 1.21
C GLU A 32 -7.80 3.89 2.30
N ILE A 33 -7.18 5.00 1.88
CA ILE A 33 -6.37 5.86 2.72
C ILE A 33 -6.90 7.29 2.60
N GLU A 34 -7.24 7.91 3.72
CA GLU A 34 -7.49 9.34 3.81
C GLU A 34 -6.19 10.05 4.15
N PHE A 35 -5.87 11.14 3.46
CA PHE A 35 -4.64 11.91 3.68
C PHE A 35 -4.89 13.40 3.44
N ARG A 36 -4.03 14.26 4.00
CA ARG A 36 -4.21 15.73 3.92
C ARG A 36 -3.49 16.39 2.75
N GLY A 37 -2.60 15.67 2.08
CA GLY A 37 -1.84 16.16 0.94
C GLY A 37 -0.58 15.33 0.69
N TRP A 38 0.12 15.65 -0.38
CA TRP A 38 1.42 15.08 -0.72
C TRP A 38 2.55 15.91 -0.10
N THR A 39 3.67 15.27 0.23
CA THR A 39 4.94 15.96 0.48
C THR A 39 5.67 16.19 -0.83
N ASP A 40 6.66 17.09 -0.84
CA ASP A 40 7.55 17.30 -1.99
C ASP A 40 8.26 16.00 -2.39
N ASP A 41 8.59 15.15 -1.41
CA ASP A 41 9.18 13.83 -1.63
C ASP A 41 8.16 12.73 -2.06
N ARG A 42 6.92 13.11 -2.41
CA ARG A 42 5.84 12.20 -2.85
C ARG A 42 5.36 11.17 -1.82
N TYR A 43 5.41 11.52 -0.53
CA TYR A 43 4.78 10.75 0.54
C TYR A 43 3.42 11.33 0.94
N LEU A 44 2.54 10.49 1.48
CA LEU A 44 1.23 10.93 1.99
C LEU A 44 1.39 11.61 3.36
N ARG A 45 0.92 12.85 3.50
CA ARG A 45 0.93 13.60 4.77
C ARG A 45 -0.30 13.23 5.61
N HIS A 46 -0.03 12.78 6.85
CA HIS A 46 -1.05 12.40 7.84
C HIS A 46 -2.03 11.34 7.32
N ALA A 47 -1.50 10.28 6.71
CA ALA A 47 -2.31 9.17 6.21
C ALA A 47 -3.04 8.41 7.32
N SER A 48 -4.32 8.11 7.10
CA SER A 48 -5.17 7.32 7.97
C SER A 48 -5.82 6.18 7.18
N TYR A 49 -5.73 4.96 7.69
CA TYR A 49 -6.35 3.79 7.09
C TYR A 49 -7.86 3.80 7.31
N LYS A 50 -8.64 3.61 6.25
CA LYS A 50 -10.11 3.58 6.30
C LYS A 50 -10.69 2.18 6.11
N GLY A 51 -10.04 1.34 5.31
CA GLY A 51 -10.54 -0.01 5.06
C GLY A 51 -9.84 -0.68 3.89
N LEU A 52 -10.14 -1.97 3.68
CA LEU A 52 -9.84 -2.66 2.44
C LEU A 52 -10.99 -2.44 1.47
N ARG A 53 -10.68 -2.19 0.19
CA ARG A 53 -11.68 -2.21 -0.87
C ARG A 53 -11.93 -3.65 -1.29
N GLU A 54 -13.21 -4.00 -1.43
CA GLU A 54 -13.62 -5.39 -1.67
C GLU A 54 -13.31 -5.86 -3.09
N VAL A 55 -13.45 -4.98 -4.10
CA VAL A 55 -13.13 -5.25 -5.51
C VAL A 55 -12.77 -3.93 -6.19
N GLN A 56 -11.64 -3.89 -6.90
CA GLN A 56 -11.46 -2.91 -7.98
C GLN A 56 -10.99 -3.68 -9.22
N ASP A 57 -11.86 -3.75 -10.23
CA ASP A 57 -11.48 -4.12 -11.60
C ASP A 57 -10.52 -3.08 -12.22
N ASN A 58 -10.25 -1.98 -11.52
CA ASN A 58 -9.39 -0.90 -11.95
C ASN A 58 -8.33 -0.59 -10.88
N ALA A 59 -7.19 -1.27 -10.98
CA ALA A 59 -5.96 -0.86 -10.30
C ALA A 59 -5.32 0.31 -11.07
N ALA A 60 -6.05 1.41 -11.20
CA ALA A 60 -5.51 2.61 -11.83
C ALA A 60 -4.34 3.11 -10.96
N VAL A 61 -3.12 2.82 -11.41
CA VAL A 61 -1.92 3.38 -10.83
C VAL A 61 -1.90 4.85 -11.22
N PHE A 62 -2.26 5.71 -10.28
CA PHE A 62 -2.11 7.14 -10.46
C PHE A 62 -0.62 7.45 -10.35
N ASP A 63 0.01 7.69 -11.50
CA ASP A 63 1.40 8.15 -11.53
C ASP A 63 1.39 9.65 -11.25
N VAL A 64 2.03 10.04 -10.14
CA VAL A 64 2.29 11.45 -9.85
C VAL A 64 3.55 11.84 -10.65
N MET A 65 3.40 11.89 -11.97
CA MET A 65 4.39 12.48 -12.88
C MET A 65 4.10 13.98 -13.01
N ASP A 66 4.92 14.77 -12.32
CA ASP A 66 5.38 16.10 -12.75
C ASP A 66 6.89 16.16 -12.47
#